data_AF-A0A4R1X281-F1
#
_entry.id   AF-A0A4R1X281-F1
#
_cell.length_a   1.000
_cell.length_b   1.000
_cell.length_c   1.000
_cell.angle_alpha   90.00
_cell.angle_beta   90.00
_cell.angle_gamma   90.00
#
_symmetry.space_group_name_H-M   'P 1'
#
loop_
_entity.id
_entity.type
_entity.pdbx_description
1 polymer ?
#
loop_
_entity_poly.entity_id
_entity_poly.type
_entity_poly.pdbx_seq_one_letter_code
_entity_poly.pdbx_strand_id
1 'polypeptide(L)'
;MTTVKKWLTQTRQRLHRSLKYRLNRPLPPASSHVFRGPVVVVGSAPVIHKPEGWDADFSVMTINGSQSAIRGWGIDVPDISFMMFNQVEGTSANAVEVRRVLSDQRTRSLYVLLWRKNQRQRLADGLKAFGYSYDNLTIIDRYERMSLFEEITGRKNTEVRTEDKCSNGLNAVLFALYHGAPQVIITGINPNSTGHSYNQTGLARAHVQMDKTIIEQLLAEGRPLYTADPQVSRDLNIPLWTGRPKA
;
A
#
# COMPACT_ATOMS: atom_id res chain seq x y z
N MET A 1 11.90 -27.76 11.20
CA MET A 1 13.17 -26.98 11.24
C MET A 1 13.45 -26.60 12.69
N THR A 2 14.66 -26.85 13.21
CA THR A 2 15.04 -26.47 14.60
C THR A 2 15.12 -24.95 14.76
N THR A 3 14.76 -24.44 15.94
CA THR A 3 14.75 -23.00 16.28
C THR A 3 16.09 -22.31 15.97
N VAL A 4 17.19 -22.99 16.23
CA VAL A 4 18.56 -22.52 15.96
C VAL A 4 18.83 -22.31 14.46
N LYS A 5 18.38 -23.24 13.58
CA LYS A 5 18.53 -23.10 12.12
C LYS A 5 17.72 -21.92 11.57
N LYS A 6 16.51 -21.69 12.10
CA LYS A 6 15.66 -20.56 11.73
C LYS A 6 16.32 -19.22 12.12
N TRP A 7 16.85 -19.15 13.34
CA TRP A 7 17.55 -17.98 13.84
C TRP A 7 18.79 -17.64 12.99
N LEU A 8 19.67 -18.61 12.72
CA LEU A 8 20.86 -18.42 11.88
C LEU A 8 20.51 -17.89 10.49
N THR A 9 19.46 -18.45 9.88
CA THR A 9 19.00 -18.03 8.54
C THR A 9 18.51 -16.58 8.56
N GLN A 10 17.72 -16.20 9.56
CA GLN A 10 17.22 -14.83 9.70
C GLN A 10 18.37 -13.84 9.96
N THR A 11 19.33 -14.19 10.80
CA THR A 11 20.51 -13.36 11.07
C THR A 11 21.33 -13.13 9.80
N ARG A 12 21.63 -14.19 9.04
CA ARG A 12 22.32 -14.07 7.75
C ARG A 12 21.56 -13.17 6.77
N GLN A 13 20.24 -13.31 6.69
CA GLN A 13 19.41 -12.46 5.83
C GLN A 13 19.44 -10.99 6.28
N ARG A 14 19.38 -10.72 7.59
CA ARG A 14 19.47 -9.35 8.14
C ARG A 14 20.80 -8.69 7.80
N LEU A 15 21.91 -9.42 7.96
CA LEU A 15 23.25 -8.94 7.63
C LEU A 15 23.38 -8.67 6.13
N HIS A 16 23.00 -9.65 5.30
CA HIS A 16 23.06 -9.50 3.84
C HIS A 16 22.26 -8.29 3.35
N ARG A 17 21.01 -8.13 3.82
CA ARG A 17 20.15 -7.01 3.42
C ARG A 17 20.66 -5.68 3.93
N SER A 18 21.10 -5.62 5.18
CA SER A 18 21.70 -4.39 5.74
C SER A 18 22.94 -3.97 4.96
N LEU A 19 23.81 -4.92 4.61
CA LEU A 19 25.01 -4.64 3.82
C LEU A 19 24.64 -4.17 2.42
N LYS A 20 23.77 -4.91 1.71
CA LYS A 20 23.32 -4.54 0.36
C LYS A 20 22.62 -3.18 0.34
N TYR A 21 21.79 -2.88 1.33
CA TYR A 21 21.13 -1.59 1.46
C TYR A 21 22.14 -0.44 1.62
N ARG A 22 23.12 -0.59 2.54
CA ARG A 22 24.16 0.43 2.76
C ARG A 22 25.05 0.65 1.55
N LEU A 23 25.37 -0.41 0.82
CA LEU A 23 26.21 -0.35 -0.38
C LEU A 23 25.45 0.28 -1.55
N ASN A 24 24.19 -0.13 -1.77
CA ASN A 24 23.40 0.32 -2.91
C ASN A 24 22.78 1.70 -2.71
N ARG A 25 22.56 2.13 -1.45
CA ARG A 25 21.89 3.39 -1.08
C ARG A 25 20.64 3.65 -1.92
N PRO A 26 19.67 2.73 -1.91
CA PRO A 26 18.49 2.83 -2.74
C PRO A 26 17.72 4.12 -2.43
N LEU A 27 17.20 4.78 -3.46
CA LEU A 27 16.25 5.87 -3.29
C LEU A 27 14.85 5.31 -3.08
N PRO A 28 13.93 6.04 -2.42
CA PRO A 28 12.51 5.69 -2.43
C PRO A 28 11.96 5.61 -3.85
N PRO A 29 10.84 4.89 -4.08
CA PRO A 29 10.24 4.78 -5.39
C PRO A 29 9.86 6.17 -5.93
N ALA A 30 10.32 6.51 -7.12
CA ALA A 30 9.96 7.75 -7.79
C ALA A 30 8.46 7.79 -8.12
N SER A 31 7.89 9.01 -8.14
CA SER A 31 6.54 9.28 -8.62
C SER A 31 6.59 10.21 -9.83
N SER A 32 5.85 9.88 -10.89
CA SER A 32 5.52 10.83 -11.96
C SER A 32 4.25 11.64 -11.65
N HIS A 33 3.48 11.23 -10.64
CA HIS A 33 2.26 11.91 -10.22
C HIS A 33 2.60 13.01 -9.21
N VAL A 34 2.04 14.20 -9.43
CA VAL A 34 2.19 15.36 -8.54
C VAL A 34 0.91 15.52 -7.73
N PHE A 35 1.01 15.39 -6.42
CA PHE A 35 -0.12 15.56 -5.50
C PHE A 35 -0.39 17.05 -5.28
N ARG A 36 -1.46 17.56 -5.90
CA ARG A 36 -1.88 18.98 -5.76
C ARG A 36 -2.96 19.20 -4.70
N GLY A 37 -3.76 18.17 -4.43
CA GLY A 37 -4.82 18.17 -3.43
C GLY A 37 -4.75 16.94 -2.51
N PRO A 38 -5.80 16.71 -1.71
CA PRO A 38 -5.85 15.56 -0.81
C PRO A 38 -5.67 14.22 -1.54
N VAL A 39 -4.95 13.30 -0.93
CA VAL A 39 -4.71 11.96 -1.46
C VAL A 39 -5.53 10.94 -0.70
N VAL A 40 -6.33 10.15 -1.39
CA VAL A 40 -7.15 9.11 -0.78
C VAL A 40 -6.54 7.76 -1.06
N VAL A 41 -6.12 7.07 0.01
CA VAL A 41 -5.57 5.72 -0.06
C VAL A 41 -6.66 4.72 0.30
N VAL A 42 -7.10 3.98 -0.70
CA VAL A 42 -8.19 3.02 -0.62
C VAL A 42 -7.62 1.62 -0.41
N GLY A 43 -7.74 1.12 0.81
CA GLY A 43 -7.41 -0.25 1.17
C GLY A 43 -8.53 -1.23 0.86
N SER A 44 -8.33 -2.47 1.31
CA SER A 44 -9.19 -3.59 0.98
C SER A 44 -10.10 -4.02 2.13
N ALA A 45 -10.26 -3.27 3.23
CA ALA A 45 -11.15 -3.67 4.33
C ALA A 45 -12.63 -3.62 3.91
N PRO A 46 -13.52 -4.39 4.56
CA PRO A 46 -14.93 -4.51 4.16
C PRO A 46 -15.72 -3.21 4.17
N VAL A 47 -15.44 -2.35 5.14
CA VAL A 47 -16.10 -1.06 5.29
C VAL A 47 -15.17 0.02 4.75
N ILE A 48 -15.70 0.81 3.81
CA ILE A 48 -15.08 2.00 3.25
C ILE A 48 -16.09 3.13 3.21
N HIS A 49 -15.61 4.35 3.32
CA HIS A 49 -16.43 5.56 3.21
C HIS A 49 -15.80 6.50 2.19
N LYS A 50 -16.65 7.10 1.36
CA LYS A 50 -16.23 8.18 0.48
C LYS A 50 -15.87 9.38 1.36
N PRO A 51 -14.65 9.95 1.22
CA PRO A 51 -14.27 11.16 1.93
C PRO A 51 -15.26 12.30 1.69
N GLU A 52 -15.55 13.07 2.74
CA GLU A 52 -16.34 14.30 2.64
C GLU A 52 -15.63 15.36 1.77
N GLY A 53 -16.39 16.18 1.06
CA GLY A 53 -15.85 17.22 0.18
C GLY A 53 -15.19 16.67 -1.09
N TRP A 54 -15.48 15.42 -1.46
CA TRP A 54 -14.91 14.80 -2.65
C TRP A 54 -15.19 15.59 -3.93
N ASP A 55 -14.13 15.94 -4.65
CA ASP A 55 -14.17 16.60 -5.95
C ASP A 55 -13.03 16.10 -6.87
N ALA A 56 -12.73 16.86 -7.93
CA ALA A 56 -11.71 16.52 -8.92
C ALA A 56 -10.26 16.77 -8.47
N ASP A 57 -10.04 17.52 -7.39
CA ASP A 57 -8.69 17.84 -6.88
C ASP A 57 -8.12 16.69 -6.04
N PHE A 58 -8.95 15.74 -5.65
CA PHE A 58 -8.54 14.54 -4.92
C PHE A 58 -7.76 13.60 -5.84
N SER A 59 -6.57 13.19 -5.40
CA SER A 59 -5.83 12.09 -6.02
C SER A 59 -6.21 10.75 -5.39
N VAL A 60 -6.35 9.70 -6.19
CA VAL A 60 -6.83 8.40 -5.73
C VAL A 60 -5.77 7.33 -5.89
N MET A 61 -5.40 6.72 -4.75
CA MET A 61 -4.50 5.56 -4.69
C MET A 61 -5.27 4.31 -4.27
N THR A 62 -5.21 3.24 -5.05
CA THR A 62 -5.87 1.96 -4.73
C THR A 62 -4.86 0.86 -4.43
N ILE A 63 -5.27 -0.12 -3.61
CA ILE A 63 -4.47 -1.26 -3.16
C ILE A 63 -5.09 -2.56 -3.67
N ASN A 64 -4.34 -3.31 -4.49
CA ASN A 64 -4.78 -4.55 -5.11
C ASN A 64 -6.17 -4.37 -5.76
N GLY A 65 -7.17 -5.17 -5.38
CA GLY A 65 -8.52 -5.12 -5.93
C GLY A 65 -9.42 -4.00 -5.39
N SER A 66 -8.93 -3.10 -4.52
CA SER A 66 -9.79 -2.09 -3.88
C SER A 66 -10.37 -1.05 -4.83
N GLN A 67 -9.82 -0.92 -6.04
CA GLN A 67 -10.41 -0.13 -7.12
C GLN A 67 -11.89 -0.50 -7.38
N SER A 68 -12.24 -1.78 -7.25
CA SER A 68 -13.63 -2.22 -7.44
C SER A 68 -14.62 -1.63 -6.44
N ALA A 69 -14.15 -1.36 -5.21
CA ALA A 69 -15.01 -0.89 -4.13
C ALA A 69 -15.37 0.60 -4.28
N ILE A 70 -14.61 1.35 -5.08
CA ILE A 70 -14.79 2.80 -5.26
C ILE A 70 -15.45 3.19 -6.58
N ARG A 71 -15.84 2.22 -7.43
CA ARG A 71 -16.56 2.51 -8.68
C ARG A 71 -17.84 3.31 -8.42
N GLY A 72 -18.55 2.99 -7.34
CA GLY A 72 -19.75 3.71 -6.92
C GLY A 72 -19.51 5.16 -6.51
N TRP A 73 -18.25 5.60 -6.38
CA TRP A 73 -17.91 7.00 -6.07
C TRP A 73 -17.79 7.87 -7.33
N GLY A 74 -17.95 7.28 -8.52
CA GLY A 74 -17.78 7.94 -9.81
C GLY A 74 -16.32 8.00 -10.28
N ILE A 75 -15.48 7.09 -9.81
CA ILE A 75 -14.05 7.02 -10.16
C ILE A 75 -13.83 5.85 -11.10
N ASP A 76 -13.64 6.15 -12.38
CA ASP A 76 -13.40 5.12 -13.39
C ASP A 76 -11.93 4.68 -13.41
N VAL A 77 -11.01 5.63 -13.26
CA VAL A 77 -9.56 5.40 -13.35
C VAL A 77 -8.85 6.06 -12.17
N PRO A 78 -8.29 5.28 -11.22
CA PRO A 78 -7.47 5.83 -10.16
C PRO A 78 -6.14 6.37 -10.72
N ASP A 79 -5.57 7.36 -10.03
CA ASP A 79 -4.27 7.94 -10.40
C ASP A 79 -3.14 6.94 -10.18
N ILE A 80 -3.22 6.19 -9.08
CA ILE A 80 -2.19 5.23 -8.71
C ILE A 80 -2.83 3.93 -8.22
N SER A 81 -2.28 2.80 -8.61
CA SER A 81 -2.60 1.50 -8.02
C SER A 81 -1.33 0.81 -7.52
N PHE A 82 -1.34 0.36 -6.27
CA PHE A 82 -0.30 -0.51 -5.70
C PHE A 82 -0.78 -1.95 -5.72
N MET A 83 -0.03 -2.83 -6.39
CA MET A 83 -0.37 -4.24 -6.53
C MET A 83 0.76 -5.13 -6.02
N MET A 84 0.44 -6.10 -5.16
CA MET A 84 1.42 -7.12 -4.75
C MET A 84 1.67 -8.13 -5.87
N PHE A 85 2.92 -8.54 -6.09
CA PHE A 85 3.29 -9.48 -7.17
C PHE A 85 2.40 -10.73 -7.26
N ASN A 86 1.97 -11.26 -6.10
CA ASN A 86 1.19 -12.49 -6.03
C ASN A 86 -0.24 -12.33 -6.55
N GLN A 87 -0.75 -11.12 -6.73
CA GLN A 87 -2.08 -10.90 -7.31
C GLN A 87 -2.08 -11.14 -8.82
N VAL A 88 -0.94 -10.95 -9.48
CA VAL A 88 -0.81 -11.10 -10.94
C VAL A 88 -0.89 -12.57 -11.36
N GLU A 89 -0.14 -13.45 -10.68
CA GLU A 89 -0.01 -14.86 -11.09
C GLU A 89 -0.37 -15.87 -9.99
N GLY A 90 -0.69 -15.40 -8.78
CA GLY A 90 -1.00 -16.30 -7.67
C GLY A 90 -2.30 -17.07 -7.88
N THR A 91 -2.36 -18.26 -7.31
CA THR A 91 -3.48 -19.20 -7.43
C THR A 91 -4.40 -19.20 -6.20
N SER A 92 -4.11 -18.37 -5.18
CA SER A 92 -4.99 -18.27 -4.01
C SER A 92 -6.34 -17.66 -4.39
N ALA A 93 -7.39 -17.99 -3.63
CA ALA A 93 -8.73 -17.42 -3.83
C ALA A 93 -8.71 -15.88 -3.86
N ASN A 94 -7.91 -15.24 -3.00
CA ASN A 94 -7.71 -13.79 -3.02
C ASN A 94 -7.10 -13.30 -4.34
N ALA A 95 -6.07 -13.98 -4.87
CA ALA A 95 -5.43 -13.56 -6.12
C ALA A 95 -6.34 -13.73 -7.32
N VAL A 96 -7.09 -14.84 -7.38
CA VAL A 96 -8.13 -15.06 -8.40
C VAL A 96 -9.18 -13.95 -8.33
N GLU A 97 -9.65 -13.61 -7.13
CA GLU A 97 -10.67 -12.59 -6.95
C GLU A 97 -10.19 -11.18 -7.29
N VAL A 98 -8.94 -10.83 -6.93
CA VAL A 98 -8.34 -9.55 -7.35
C VAL A 98 -8.30 -9.43 -8.86
N ARG A 99 -7.91 -10.50 -9.59
CA ARG A 99 -7.93 -10.48 -11.06
C ARG A 99 -9.36 -10.36 -11.61
N ARG A 100 -10.34 -11.05 -11.01
CA ARG A 100 -11.74 -10.96 -11.40
C ARG A 100 -12.28 -9.53 -11.30
N VAL A 101 -12.06 -8.85 -10.17
CA VAL A 101 -12.60 -7.49 -9.95
C VAL A 101 -11.85 -6.40 -10.71
N LEU A 102 -10.59 -6.67 -11.10
CA LEU A 102 -9.78 -5.79 -11.93
C LEU A 102 -9.87 -6.14 -13.43
N SER A 103 -10.69 -7.12 -13.82
CA SER A 103 -10.85 -7.48 -15.23
C SER A 103 -11.29 -6.27 -16.04
N ASP A 104 -10.54 -6.01 -17.12
CA ASP A 104 -10.80 -4.92 -18.06
C ASP A 104 -10.81 -3.52 -17.43
N GLN A 105 -10.20 -3.39 -16.24
CA GLN A 105 -10.01 -2.12 -15.56
C GLN A 105 -8.66 -1.51 -15.94
N ARG A 106 -8.49 -0.24 -15.55
CA ARG A 106 -7.22 0.46 -15.75
C ARG A 106 -6.86 1.37 -14.58
N THR A 107 -5.61 1.79 -14.54
CA THR A 107 -5.07 2.81 -13.64
C THR A 107 -4.14 3.74 -14.42
N ARG A 108 -3.90 4.97 -13.97
CA ARG A 108 -2.88 5.81 -14.64
C ARG A 108 -1.49 5.26 -14.36
N SER A 109 -1.11 5.12 -13.09
CA SER A 109 0.20 4.62 -12.68
C SER A 109 0.11 3.35 -11.85
N LEU A 110 0.63 2.24 -12.36
CA LEU A 110 0.70 0.97 -11.67
C LEU A 110 2.08 0.78 -11.02
N TYR A 111 2.07 0.54 -9.70
CA TYR A 111 3.25 0.15 -8.94
C TYR A 111 3.11 -1.29 -8.48
N VAL A 112 3.94 -2.18 -9.01
CA VAL A 112 3.94 -3.59 -8.64
C VAL A 112 5.04 -3.87 -7.63
N LEU A 113 4.64 -4.29 -6.43
CA LEU A 113 5.51 -4.50 -5.30
C LEU A 113 6.14 -5.90 -5.35
N LEU A 114 7.45 -5.94 -5.14
CA LEU A 114 8.27 -7.15 -4.97
C LEU A 114 8.27 -8.08 -6.20
N TRP A 115 8.08 -7.52 -7.39
CA TRP A 115 8.38 -8.19 -8.66
C TRP A 115 9.87 -8.13 -9.00
N ARG A 116 10.35 -9.03 -9.86
CA ARG A 116 11.74 -9.01 -10.34
C ARG A 116 11.87 -8.03 -11.50
N LYS A 117 12.67 -6.96 -11.34
CA LYS A 117 12.83 -5.90 -12.36
C LYS A 117 13.22 -6.42 -13.76
N ASN A 118 14.04 -7.47 -13.83
CA ASN A 118 14.45 -8.10 -15.09
C ASN A 118 13.36 -8.98 -15.75
N GLN A 119 12.18 -9.13 -15.13
CA GLN A 119 11.05 -9.91 -15.65
C GLN A 119 9.86 -9.00 -15.97
N ARG A 120 10.11 -7.78 -16.44
CA ARG A 120 9.08 -6.79 -16.78
C ARG A 120 8.09 -7.29 -17.84
N GLN A 121 8.56 -8.00 -18.87
CA GLN A 121 7.68 -8.51 -19.93
C GLN A 121 6.66 -9.52 -19.38
N ARG A 122 7.13 -10.49 -18.57
CA ARG A 122 6.25 -11.47 -17.92
C ARG A 122 5.17 -10.80 -17.07
N LEU A 123 5.52 -9.72 -16.36
CA LEU A 123 4.54 -8.93 -15.61
C LEU A 123 3.49 -8.32 -16.54
N ALA A 124 3.92 -7.69 -17.63
CA ALA A 124 3.00 -7.10 -18.61
C ALA A 124 2.07 -8.16 -19.22
N ASP A 125 2.59 -9.34 -19.57
CA ASP A 125 1.79 -10.44 -20.10
C ASP A 125 0.77 -10.96 -19.08
N GLY A 126 1.19 -11.09 -17.81
CA GLY A 126 0.32 -11.49 -16.71
C GLY A 126 -0.80 -10.50 -16.43
N LEU A 127 -0.54 -9.19 -16.53
CA LEU A 127 -1.56 -8.14 -16.41
C LEU A 127 -2.52 -8.15 -17.60
N LYS A 128 -1.99 -8.31 -18.82
CA LYS A 128 -2.78 -8.40 -20.06
C LYS A 128 -3.71 -9.62 -20.06
N ALA A 129 -3.33 -10.73 -19.43
CA ALA A 129 -4.11 -11.96 -19.39
C ALA A 129 -5.50 -11.79 -18.72
N PHE A 130 -5.69 -10.77 -17.89
CA PHE A 130 -7.00 -10.40 -17.33
C PHE A 130 -7.42 -8.97 -17.71
N GLY A 131 -6.87 -8.42 -18.78
CA GLY A 131 -7.30 -7.12 -19.32
C GLY A 131 -6.95 -5.90 -18.45
N TYR A 132 -6.10 -6.02 -17.43
CA TYR A 132 -5.75 -4.86 -16.61
C TYR A 132 -4.68 -4.00 -17.27
N SER A 133 -5.03 -2.74 -17.54
CA SER A 133 -4.17 -1.80 -18.29
C SER A 133 -3.68 -0.64 -17.43
N TYR A 134 -2.61 0.01 -17.89
CA TYR A 134 -1.97 1.12 -17.20
C TYR A 134 -1.29 2.06 -18.20
N ASP A 135 -1.12 3.33 -17.83
CA ASP A 135 -0.34 4.28 -18.64
C ASP A 135 1.15 4.16 -18.31
N ASN A 136 1.45 4.01 -17.01
CA ASN A 136 2.81 3.86 -16.49
C ASN A 136 2.93 2.63 -15.60
N LEU A 137 4.04 1.89 -15.73
CA LEU A 137 4.36 0.74 -14.89
C LEU A 137 5.72 0.88 -14.22
N THR A 138 5.71 0.84 -12.89
CA THR A 138 6.89 0.84 -12.02
C THR A 138 6.95 -0.45 -11.20
N ILE A 139 8.10 -1.09 -11.17
CA ILE A 139 8.36 -2.25 -10.30
C ILE A 139 9.12 -1.75 -9.08
N ILE A 140 8.50 -1.87 -7.90
CA ILE A 140 9.12 -1.52 -6.63
C ILE A 140 9.75 -2.78 -6.02
N ASP A 141 11.07 -2.76 -5.84
CA ASP A 141 11.78 -3.80 -5.12
C ASP A 141 11.79 -3.57 -3.59
N ARG A 142 12.36 -4.54 -2.87
CA ARG A 142 12.39 -4.50 -1.41
C ARG A 142 13.22 -3.34 -0.87
N TYR A 143 14.31 -3.01 -1.52
CA TYR A 143 15.26 -2.00 -1.06
C TYR A 143 14.68 -0.60 -1.23
N GLU A 144 13.89 -0.37 -2.29
CA GLU A 144 13.10 0.86 -2.46
C GLU A 144 11.99 1.01 -1.41
N ARG A 145 11.33 -0.09 -1.01
CA ARG A 145 10.38 -0.04 0.11
C ARG A 145 11.06 0.24 1.45
N MET A 146 12.25 -0.33 1.66
CA MET A 146 13.05 -0.10 2.86
C MET A 146 13.52 1.36 2.94
N SER A 147 13.94 1.97 1.82
CA SER A 147 14.33 3.38 1.80
C SER A 147 13.15 4.30 2.02
N LEU A 148 12.01 4.06 1.38
CA LEU A 148 10.78 4.83 1.65
C LEU A 148 10.42 4.81 3.15
N PHE A 149 10.52 3.65 3.78
CA PHE A 149 10.26 3.50 5.21
C PHE A 149 11.27 4.28 6.06
N GLU A 150 12.57 4.19 5.74
CA GLU A 150 13.61 4.90 6.48
C GLU A 150 13.48 6.42 6.33
N GLU A 151 13.23 6.93 5.12
CA GLU A 151 13.09 8.37 4.86
C GLU A 151 11.92 8.99 5.62
N ILE A 152 10.79 8.29 5.72
CA ILE A 152 9.61 8.84 6.41
C ILE A 152 9.66 8.62 7.92
N THR A 153 10.17 7.48 8.38
CA THR A 153 10.10 7.12 9.80
C THR A 153 11.41 7.33 10.58
N GLY A 154 12.52 7.60 9.89
CA GLY A 154 13.87 7.64 10.47
C GLY A 154 14.39 6.29 10.96
N ARG A 155 13.64 5.20 10.76
CA ARG A 155 13.96 3.86 11.29
C ARG A 155 14.42 2.93 10.19
N LYS A 156 15.41 2.10 10.51
CA LYS A 156 15.86 1.03 9.61
C LYS A 156 14.98 -0.19 9.76
N ASN A 157 14.60 -0.78 8.63
CA ASN A 157 13.82 -2.00 8.57
C ASN A 157 14.42 -2.95 7.53
N THR A 158 14.66 -4.21 7.91
CA THR A 158 15.25 -5.22 7.00
C THR A 158 14.20 -6.11 6.33
N GLU A 159 12.92 -5.98 6.72
CA GLU A 159 11.78 -6.76 6.24
C GLU A 159 12.01 -8.29 6.22
N VAL A 160 12.83 -8.79 7.16
CA VAL A 160 13.21 -10.21 7.21
C VAL A 160 12.05 -11.05 7.65
N ARG A 161 11.37 -10.63 8.72
CA ARG A 161 10.19 -11.32 9.19
C ARG A 161 8.92 -10.67 8.64
N THR A 162 7.79 -11.36 8.78
CA THR A 162 6.52 -10.85 8.26
C THR A 162 5.99 -9.72 9.12
N GLU A 163 6.14 -9.81 10.44
CA GLU A 163 5.75 -8.72 11.36
C GLU A 163 6.64 -7.49 11.24
N ASP A 164 7.83 -7.62 10.62
CA ASP A 164 8.69 -6.49 10.33
C ASP A 164 8.18 -5.67 9.12
N LYS A 165 7.18 -6.13 8.36
CA LYS A 165 6.73 -5.45 7.12
C LYS A 165 5.48 -4.61 7.36
N CYS A 166 5.39 -3.50 6.67
CA CYS A 166 4.18 -2.69 6.56
C CYS A 166 3.23 -3.28 5.51
N SER A 167 1.92 -3.14 5.71
CA SER A 167 0.94 -3.48 4.68
C SER A 167 1.07 -2.59 3.44
N ASN A 168 0.55 -3.05 2.29
CA ASN A 168 0.57 -2.24 1.07
C ASN A 168 -0.16 -0.90 1.23
N GLY A 169 -1.22 -0.86 2.04
CA GLY A 169 -1.92 0.38 2.38
C GLY A 169 -1.00 1.38 3.06
N LEU A 170 -0.24 0.95 4.07
CA LEU A 170 0.74 1.81 4.72
C LEU A 170 1.91 2.18 3.81
N ASN A 171 2.38 1.30 2.92
CA ASN A 171 3.40 1.69 1.93
C ASN A 171 2.88 2.81 1.01
N ALA A 172 1.60 2.78 0.62
CA ALA A 172 1.01 3.83 -0.20
C ALA A 172 0.84 5.16 0.59
N VAL A 173 0.50 5.09 1.88
CA VAL A 173 0.48 6.27 2.76
C VAL A 173 1.87 6.90 2.85
N LEU A 174 2.91 6.11 3.14
CA LEU A 174 4.28 6.60 3.21
C LEU A 174 4.73 7.19 1.87
N PHE A 175 4.35 6.56 0.76
CA PHE A 175 4.63 7.05 -0.58
C PHE A 175 3.99 8.42 -0.84
N ALA A 176 2.70 8.59 -0.51
CA ALA A 176 2.00 9.86 -0.67
C ALA A 176 2.66 10.97 0.17
N LEU A 177 2.97 10.70 1.44
CA LEU A 177 3.64 11.65 2.33
C LEU A 177 5.05 12.03 1.82
N TYR A 178 5.83 11.05 1.37
CA TYR A 178 7.17 11.27 0.82
C TYR A 178 7.15 12.19 -0.39
N HIS A 179 6.15 12.03 -1.25
CA HIS A 179 5.98 12.85 -2.46
C HIS A 179 5.17 14.13 -2.21
N GLY A 180 5.04 14.56 -0.96
CA GLY A 180 4.52 15.89 -0.61
C GLY A 180 3.00 16.03 -0.67
N ALA A 181 2.24 14.93 -0.54
CA ALA A 181 0.79 15.00 -0.42
C ALA A 181 0.39 15.96 0.71
N PRO A 182 -0.44 16.99 0.45
CA PRO A 182 -0.83 17.96 1.46
C PRO A 182 -1.68 17.33 2.57
N GLN A 183 -2.52 16.35 2.21
CA GLN A 183 -3.26 15.50 3.15
C GLN A 183 -3.31 14.08 2.61
N VAL A 184 -3.26 13.09 3.50
CA VAL A 184 -3.45 11.68 3.17
C VAL A 184 -4.63 11.14 3.96
N ILE A 185 -5.67 10.69 3.26
CA ILE A 185 -6.91 10.18 3.84
C ILE A 185 -6.97 8.69 3.57
N ILE A 186 -7.02 7.87 4.61
CA ILE A 186 -7.17 6.42 4.47
C ILE A 186 -8.63 5.99 4.59
N THR A 187 -9.02 5.03 3.74
CA THR A 187 -10.29 4.32 3.86
C THR A 187 -10.11 2.88 3.47
N GLY A 188 -10.80 1.95 4.12
CA GLY A 188 -10.57 0.52 3.91
C GLY A 188 -9.23 0.03 4.44
N ILE A 189 -8.57 0.79 5.32
CA ILE A 189 -7.32 0.43 5.97
C ILE A 189 -7.55 0.40 7.48
N ASN A 190 -7.85 -0.78 8.01
CA ASN A 190 -8.01 -1.00 9.44
C ASN A 190 -7.14 -2.20 9.89
N PRO A 191 -6.03 -1.99 10.62
CA PRO A 191 -5.21 -3.08 11.16
C PRO A 191 -5.99 -4.05 12.06
N ASN A 192 -7.08 -3.62 12.69
CA ASN A 192 -7.93 -4.45 13.57
C ASN A 192 -8.99 -5.26 12.80
N SER A 193 -9.21 -5.00 11.51
CA SER A 193 -10.24 -5.68 10.71
C SER A 193 -9.75 -7.03 10.17
N THR A 194 -10.60 -8.05 10.24
CA THR A 194 -10.44 -9.31 9.49
C THR A 194 -11.17 -9.22 8.14
N GLY A 195 -10.62 -9.86 7.10
CA GLY A 195 -11.25 -9.97 5.77
C GLY A 195 -10.95 -8.83 4.77
N HIS A 196 -11.47 -9.00 3.54
CA HIS A 196 -11.35 -8.05 2.44
C HIS A 196 -12.74 -7.64 1.89
N SER A 197 -12.94 -6.40 1.41
CA SER A 197 -14.22 -5.94 0.84
C SER A 197 -14.65 -6.73 -0.38
N TYR A 198 -13.69 -7.31 -1.11
CA TYR A 198 -13.95 -8.13 -2.28
C TYR A 198 -13.81 -9.63 -2.02
N ASN A 199 -13.49 -10.11 -0.79
CA ASN A 199 -13.54 -11.56 -0.49
C ASN A 199 -13.76 -11.92 0.98
N GLN A 200 -14.38 -13.10 1.20
CA GLN A 200 -14.77 -13.59 2.52
C GLN A 200 -13.74 -14.52 3.18
N THR A 201 -12.46 -14.48 2.77
CA THR A 201 -11.46 -15.48 3.20
C THR A 201 -11.06 -15.42 4.68
N GLY A 202 -11.42 -14.35 5.40
CA GLY A 202 -11.31 -14.26 6.86
C GLY A 202 -9.89 -14.35 7.45
N LEU A 203 -8.84 -14.28 6.61
CA LEU A 203 -7.45 -14.47 7.06
C LEU A 203 -7.00 -13.35 8.02
N ALA A 204 -6.32 -13.74 9.10
CA ALA A 204 -5.71 -12.80 10.04
C ALA A 204 -4.61 -11.96 9.36
N ARG A 205 -4.61 -10.64 9.59
CA ARG A 205 -3.59 -9.74 9.03
C ARG A 205 -2.25 -9.96 9.72
N ALA A 206 -1.18 -10.15 8.94
CA ALA A 206 0.14 -10.45 9.49
C ALA A 206 0.97 -9.20 9.89
N HIS A 207 0.48 -7.99 9.59
CA HIS A 207 1.23 -6.72 9.69
C HIS A 207 0.67 -5.76 10.75
N VAL A 208 -0.26 -6.21 11.59
CA VAL A 208 -1.07 -5.34 12.46
C VAL A 208 -0.22 -4.45 13.36
N GLN A 209 0.79 -5.01 14.04
CA GLN A 209 1.59 -4.26 15.00
C GLN A 209 2.45 -3.19 14.30
N MET A 210 3.08 -3.53 13.18
CA MET A 210 3.91 -2.58 12.42
C MET A 210 3.07 -1.42 11.88
N ASP A 211 1.90 -1.71 11.31
CA ASP A 211 0.99 -0.68 10.80
C ASP A 211 0.54 0.26 11.92
N LYS A 212 0.16 -0.27 13.09
CA LYS A 212 -0.22 0.55 14.26
C LYS A 212 0.92 1.46 14.71
N THR A 213 2.12 0.91 14.88
CA THR A 213 3.30 1.66 15.32
C THR A 213 3.70 2.75 14.32
N ILE A 214 3.46 2.56 13.02
CA ILE A 214 3.69 3.62 12.02
C ILE A 214 2.63 4.71 12.13
N ILE A 215 1.35 4.33 12.24
CA ILE A 215 0.25 5.28 12.39
C ILE A 215 0.47 6.16 13.63
N GLU A 216 0.75 5.55 14.78
CA GLU A 216 1.03 6.24 16.04
C GLU A 216 2.19 7.25 15.88
N GLN A 217 3.28 6.85 15.21
CA GLN A 217 4.40 7.75 14.95
C GLN A 217 3.99 8.92 14.05
N LEU A 218 3.33 8.66 12.92
CA LEU A 218 2.91 9.71 11.98
C LEU A 218 2.01 10.73 12.66
N LEU A 219 1.10 10.28 13.52
CA LEU A 219 0.22 11.15 14.31
C LEU A 219 1.00 11.97 15.34
N ALA A 220 1.95 11.34 16.06
CA ALA A 220 2.79 12.03 17.05
C ALA A 220 3.69 13.10 16.41
N GLU A 221 4.11 12.90 15.16
CA GLU A 221 4.88 13.86 14.37
C GLU A 221 4.00 14.96 13.72
N GLY A 222 2.69 14.93 13.91
CA GLY A 222 1.77 15.89 13.30
C GLY A 222 1.67 15.77 11.77
N ARG A 223 1.96 14.60 11.21
CA ARG A 223 1.83 14.35 9.76
C ARG A 223 0.34 14.44 9.36
N PRO A 224 0.02 14.92 8.15
CA PRO A 224 -1.36 15.18 7.72
C PRO A 224 -2.10 13.89 7.32
N LEU A 225 -2.22 12.95 8.26
CA LEU A 225 -2.90 11.67 8.10
C LEU A 225 -4.30 11.72 8.71
N TYR A 226 -5.29 11.36 7.89
CA TYR A 226 -6.69 11.33 8.24
C TYR A 226 -7.30 9.98 7.85
N THR A 227 -8.51 9.70 8.32
CA THR A 227 -9.32 8.59 7.83
C THR A 227 -10.71 9.06 7.45
N ALA A 228 -11.32 8.44 6.44
CA ALA A 228 -12.74 8.62 6.15
C ALA A 228 -13.62 7.64 6.95
N ASP A 229 -13.05 6.66 7.64
CA ASP A 229 -13.79 5.60 8.32
C ASP A 229 -13.97 5.93 9.82
N PRO A 230 -15.20 6.18 10.32
CA PRO A 230 -15.42 6.57 11.71
C PRO A 230 -14.94 5.55 12.74
N GLN A 231 -15.05 4.25 12.43
CA GLN A 231 -14.56 3.20 13.32
C GLN A 231 -13.03 3.20 13.40
N VAL A 232 -12.35 3.39 12.27
CA VAL A 232 -10.87 3.48 12.22
C VAL A 232 -10.39 4.70 13.01
N SER A 233 -11.10 5.82 12.90
CA SER A 233 -10.81 7.03 13.66
C SER A 233 -10.84 6.76 15.17
N ARG A 234 -11.89 6.09 15.66
CA ARG A 234 -12.01 5.71 17.08
C ARG A 234 -10.95 4.71 17.53
N ASP A 235 -10.71 3.67 16.73
CA ASP A 235 -9.85 2.54 17.12
C ASP A 235 -8.36 2.89 17.12
N LEU A 236 -7.94 3.79 16.23
CA LEU A 236 -6.52 4.11 15.99
C LEU A 236 -6.16 5.55 16.31
N ASN A 237 -7.13 6.33 16.83
CA ASN A 237 -6.98 7.76 17.10
C ASN A 237 -6.54 8.59 15.88
N ILE A 238 -6.87 8.13 14.67
CA ILE A 238 -6.62 8.90 13.44
C ILE A 238 -7.71 9.97 13.33
N PRO A 239 -7.37 11.25 13.08
CA PRO A 239 -8.37 12.28 12.84
C PRO A 239 -9.33 11.91 11.70
N LEU A 240 -10.63 12.02 11.97
CA LEU A 240 -11.65 11.86 10.93
C LEU A 240 -11.56 13.02 9.94
N TRP A 241 -11.59 12.72 8.65
CA TRP A 241 -11.65 13.72 7.59
C TRP A 241 -13.05 14.35 7.54
N THR A 242 -13.12 15.68 7.58
CA THR A 242 -14.38 16.44 7.59
C THR A 242 -14.45 17.45 6.43
N GLY A 243 -13.81 17.14 5.29
CA GLY A 243 -13.80 17.99 4.09
C GLY A 243 -12.91 19.25 4.17
N ARG A 244 -12.27 19.53 5.31
CA ARG A 244 -11.32 20.64 5.49
C ARG A 244 -10.15 20.20 6.38
N PRO A 245 -8.92 20.65 6.12
CA PRO A 245 -7.83 20.49 7.08
C PRO A 245 -8.22 21.18 8.39
N LYS A 246 -8.02 20.52 9.54
CA LYS A 246 -8.04 21.26 10.81
C LYS A 246 -6.88 22.27 10.77
N ALA A 247 -7.20 23.53 11.05
CA ALA A 247 -6.23 24.62 11.19
C ALA A 247 -5.23 24.34 12.32
#